data_AF-D2XZL7-F1
#
_entry.id   AF-D2XZL7-F1
#
_cell.length_a   1.000
_cell.length_b   1.000
_cell.length_c   1.000
_cell.angle_alpha   90.00
_cell.angle_beta   90.00
_cell.angle_gamma   90.00
#
_symmetry.space_group_name_H-M   'P 1'
#
loop_
_entity.id
_entity.type
_entity.pdbx_description
1 polymer ?
#
loop_
_entity_poly.entity_id
_entity_poly.type
_entity_poly.pdbx_seq_one_letter_code
_entity_poly.pdbx_strand_id
1 'polypeptide(L)' 'DNRVVLPMNSQIRILVTAADVIHSWTVPALGVKVDGTPGRLNQTNFLINRPGLFYGQCSEICG' A
#
# COMPACT_ATOMS: atom_id res chain seq x y z
N ASP A 1 14.27 -0.67 -5.84
CA ASP A 1 15.50 -0.48 -5.04
C ASP A 1 15.29 0.40 -3.82
N ASN A 2 14.47 1.45 -3.92
CA ASN A 2 14.10 2.28 -2.77
C ASN A 2 13.00 1.63 -1.91
N ARG A 3 13.05 1.90 -0.59
CA ARG A 3 12.04 1.49 0.38
C ARG A 3 11.30 2.69 0.94
N VAL A 4 10.00 2.53 1.18
CA VAL A 4 9.20 3.54 1.90
C VAL A 4 9.48 3.38 3.40
N VAL A 5 9.84 4.47 4.07
CA VAL A 5 10.08 4.51 5.52
C VAL A 5 8.93 5.24 6.18
N LEU A 6 8.33 4.62 7.21
CA LEU A 6 7.16 5.15 7.91
C LEU A 6 7.39 5.09 9.44
N PRO A 7 6.84 6.04 10.21
CA PRO A 7 6.95 6.03 11.66
C PRO A 7 6.08 4.94 12.29
N MET A 8 6.53 4.37 13.41
CA MET A 8 5.72 3.49 14.26
C MET A 8 4.75 4.31 15.13
N ASN A 9 3.69 3.66 15.63
CA ASN A 9 2.69 4.22 16.55
C ASN A 9 2.03 5.51 16.07
N SER A 10 1.99 5.71 14.74
CA SER A 10 1.33 6.84 14.10
C SER A 10 0.31 6.31 13.10
N GLN A 11 -0.89 6.89 13.09
CA GLN A 11 -1.89 6.54 12.09
C GLN A 11 -1.40 7.01 10.72
N ILE A 12 -1.15 6.07 9.82
CA ILE A 12 -0.68 6.35 8.47
C ILE A 12 -1.86 6.24 7.53
N ARG A 13 -2.08 7.29 6.74
CA ARG A 13 -3.02 7.29 5.61
C ARG A 13 -2.26 7.18 4.32
N ILE A 14 -2.55 6.16 3.51
CA ILE A 14 -2.01 6.06 2.16
C ILE A 14 -3.06 6.43 1.13
N LEU A 15 -2.60 7.03 0.04
CA LEU A 15 -3.41 7.31 -1.14
C LEU A 15 -2.84 6.47 -2.28
N VAL A 16 -3.71 5.73 -2.98
CA VAL A 16 -3.32 4.80 -4.03
C VAL A 16 -4.14 5.09 -5.29
N THR A 17 -3.45 5.18 -6.42
CA THR A 17 -4.02 5.29 -7.77
C THR A 17 -3.05 4.60 -8.74
N ALA A 18 -3.45 4.44 -9.99
CA ALA A 18 -2.60 3.93 -11.05
C ALA A 18 -2.56 4.87 -12.25
N ALA A 19 -1.50 4.79 -13.05
CA ALA A 19 -1.32 5.63 -14.24
C ALA A 19 -1.77 4.94 -15.53
N ASP A 20 -1.90 3.61 -15.53
CA ASP A 20 -2.11 2.78 -16.71
C ASP A 20 -3.30 1.81 -16.56
N VAL A 21 -3.11 0.66 -15.93
CA VAL A 21 -4.12 -0.38 -15.67
C VAL A 21 -4.39 -0.50 -14.18
N ILE A 22 -5.27 -1.40 -13.77
CA ILE A 22 -5.52 -1.64 -12.36
C ILE A 22 -4.34 -2.42 -11.76
N HIS A 23 -3.81 -1.90 -10.66
CA HIS A 23 -2.86 -2.59 -9.80
C HIS A 23 -3.49 -2.75 -8.41
N SER A 24 -2.87 -3.52 -7.51
CA SER A 24 -3.31 -3.55 -6.11
C SER A 24 -2.13 -3.53 -5.16
N TRP A 25 -2.05 -2.48 -4.35
CA TRP A 25 -1.00 -2.26 -3.36
C TRP A 25 -1.32 -3.06 -2.10
N THR A 26 -0.48 -4.04 -1.78
CA THR A 26 -0.71 -4.95 -0.66
C THR A 26 0.53 -5.10 0.19
N VAL A 27 0.37 -5.03 1.52
CA VAL A 27 1.37 -5.43 2.51
C VAL A 27 0.70 -6.42 3.48
N PRO A 28 0.83 -7.75 3.27
CA PRO A 28 0.05 -8.75 4.01
C PRO A 28 0.25 -8.71 5.52
N ALA A 29 1.48 -8.48 5.97
CA ALA A 29 1.82 -8.40 7.39
C ALA A 29 1.21 -7.18 8.12
N LEU A 30 0.75 -6.18 7.37
CA LEU A 30 -0.03 -5.04 7.89
C LEU A 30 -1.54 -5.23 7.68
N GLY A 31 -1.97 -6.32 7.04
CA GLY A 31 -3.38 -6.57 6.74
C GLY A 31 -3.99 -5.59 5.73
N VAL A 32 -3.16 -4.95 4.88
CA VAL A 32 -3.60 -3.92 3.95
C VAL A 32 -3.56 -4.43 2.51
N LYS A 33 -4.67 -4.24 1.79
CA LYS A 33 -4.80 -4.37 0.33
C LYS A 33 -5.67 -3.22 -0.18
N VAL A 34 -5.20 -2.48 -1.19
CA VAL A 34 -5.95 -1.38 -1.82
C VAL A 34 -5.66 -1.33 -3.32
N ASP A 35 -6.73 -1.30 -4.11
CA ASP A 35 -6.60 -1.21 -5.56
C ASP A 35 -6.17 0.20 -5.99
N GLY A 36 -5.18 0.26 -6.87
CA GLY A 36 -4.82 1.45 -7.63
C GLY A 36 -5.59 1.43 -8.94
N THR A 37 -6.65 2.23 -9.02
CA THR A 37 -7.48 2.36 -10.23
C THR A 37 -7.16 3.67 -10.96
N PRO A 38 -6.89 3.65 -12.28
CA PRO A 38 -6.67 4.87 -13.04
C PRO A 38 -7.85 5.84 -12.92
N GLY A 39 -7.55 7.12 -12.69
CA GLY A 39 -8.57 8.17 -12.54
C GLY A 39 -9.35 8.16 -11.21
N ARG A 40 -9.03 7.25 -10.28
CA ARG A 40 -9.62 7.21 -8.93
C ARG A 40 -8.53 7.19 -7.86
N LEU A 41 -8.72 8.00 -6.83
CA LEU A 41 -7.84 8.06 -5.68
C LEU A 41 -8.46 7.28 -4.51
N ASN A 42 -7.93 6.08 -4.26
CA ASN A 42 -8.34 5.26 -3.12
C ASN A 42 -7.48 5.59 -1.89
N GLN A 43 -8.02 5.33 -0.70
CA GLN A 43 -7.31 5.54 0.55
C GLN A 43 -7.56 4.43 1.55
N THR A 44 -6.58 4.18 2.40
CA THR A 44 -6.74 3.35 3.60
C THR A 44 -5.87 3.87 4.72
N ASN A 45 -6.19 3.47 5.95
CA ASN A 45 -5.40 3.80 7.12
C ASN A 45 -4.89 2.54 7.80
N PHE A 46 -3.66 2.58 8.33
CA PHE A 46 -3.11 1.51 9.14
C PHE A 46 -2.14 2.05 10.20
N LEU A 47 -1.84 1.21 11.17
CA LEU A 47 -0.92 1.48 12.27
C LEU A 47 0.21 0.44 12.26
N ILE A 48 1.45 0.89 12.40
CA ILE A 48 2.62 0.01 12.60
C ILE A 48 2.97 0.02 14.09
N ASN A 49 2.74 -1.11 14.78
CA ASN A 49 3.01 -1.25 16.22
C ASN A 49 4.39 -1.83 16.55
N ARG A 50 5.12 -2.33 15.54
CA ARG A 50 6.47 -2.88 15.69
C ARG A 50 7.37 -2.43 14.55
N PRO A 51 8.62 -2.04 14.82
CA PRO A 51 9.59 -1.77 13.75
C PRO A 51 9.91 -3.07 13.00
N GLY A 52 10.17 -2.95 11.70
CA GLY A 52 10.50 -4.10 10.88
C GLY A 52 10.56 -3.76 9.40
N LEU A 53 11.04 -4.73 8.63
CA LEU A 53 11.01 -4.69 7.17
C LEU A 53 9.80 -5.48 6.70
N PHE A 54 8.88 -4.80 6.01
CA PHE A 54 7.66 -5.40 5.49
C PHE A 54 7.72 -5.44 3.97
N TYR A 55 7.23 -6.54 3.40
CA TYR A 55 7.20 -6.75 1.97
C TYR A 55 5.76 -6.81 1.45
N GLY A 56 5.62 -6.41 0.20
CA GLY A 56 4.36 -6.36 -0.51
C GLY A 56 4.57 -6.71 -1.97
N GLN A 57 3.51 -7.18 -2.63
CA GLN A 57 3.48 -7.46 -4.06
C GLN A 57 2.19 -6.89 -4.65
N CYS A 58 2.22 -6.59 -5.95
CA CYS A 58 0.99 -6.28 -6.67
C CYS A 58 0.04 -7.49 -6.55
N SER A 59 -1.20 -7.24 -6.14
CA SER A 59 -2.21 -8.29 -5.90
C SER A 59 -3.39 -8.21 -6.87
N GLU A 60 -3.19 -7.55 -8.00
CA GLU A 60 -4.11 -7.52 -9.14
C GLU A 60 -3.37 -8.01 -10.38
N ILE A 61 -4.08 -8.67 -11.29
CA ILE A 61 -3.51 -9.06 -12.58
C ILE A 61 -3.35 -7.79 -13.44
N CYS A 62 -2.11 -7.37 -13.68
CA CYS A 62 -1.80 -6.10 -14.32
C CYS A 62 -0.97 -6.23 -15.61
N GLY A 63 -0.98 -7.42 -16.22
CA GLY A 63 -0.22 -7.73 -17.44
C GLY A 63 1.00 -8.61 -17.18
#